data_AF-A0A7C2VZT7-F1
#
_entry.id   AF-A0A7C2VZT7-F1
#
_cell.length_a   1.000
_cell.length_b   1.000
_cell.length_c   1.000
_cell.angle_alpha   90.00
_cell.angle_beta   90.00
_cell.angle_gamma   90.00
#
_symmetry.space_group_name_H-M   'P 1'
#
loop_
_entity.id
_entity.type
_entity.pdbx_description
1 polymer ?
#
loop_
_entity_poly.entity_id
_entity_poly.type
_entity_poly.pdbx_seq_one_letter_code
_entity_poly.pdbx_strand_id
1 'polypeptide(L)'
;MKGPHGQRAEAHRPTVTARHGLVCAGHPLAAQAGLWLLQQGGNVVDAALAVAAALTVVEPHMSGIGGDGFLMVYHQASGTVAVVNA
;
A
#
# COMPACT_ATOMS: atom_id res chain seq x y z
N MET A 1 5.34 29.63 5.53
CA MET A 1 5.22 29.97 4.09
C MET A 1 3.78 29.72 3.63
N LYS A 2 3.20 30.62 2.83
CA LYS A 2 1.95 30.39 2.06
C LYS A 2 2.27 29.47 0.88
N GLY A 3 1.33 28.63 0.44
CA GLY A 3 1.53 27.88 -0.81
C GLY A 3 1.64 28.83 -2.03
N PRO A 4 2.08 28.35 -3.21
CA PRO A 4 2.26 29.18 -4.41
C PRO A 4 1.01 29.96 -4.88
N HIS A 5 -0.18 29.60 -4.37
CA HIS A 5 -1.46 30.26 -4.64
C HIS A 5 -1.97 31.15 -3.47
N GLY A 6 -1.09 31.52 -2.54
CA GLY A 6 -1.43 32.43 -1.44
C GLY A 6 -2.32 31.84 -0.33
N GLN A 7 -2.82 30.62 -0.48
CA GLN A 7 -3.65 29.95 0.52
C GLN A 7 -2.82 29.11 1.50
N ARG A 8 -3.11 29.26 2.80
CA ARG A 8 -2.79 28.29 3.85
C ARG A 8 -4.07 27.48 4.09
N ALA A 9 -4.23 26.39 3.36
CA ALA A 9 -5.25 25.41 3.72
C ALA A 9 -4.69 24.55 4.86
N GLU A 10 -5.35 24.53 6.01
CA GLU A 10 -5.10 23.47 6.98
C GLU A 10 -5.47 22.14 6.33
N ALA A 11 -4.49 21.25 6.17
CA ALA A 11 -4.73 19.93 5.62
C ALA A 11 -5.28 19.03 6.74
N HIS A 12 -6.57 18.71 6.68
CA HIS A 12 -7.20 17.76 7.59
C HIS A 12 -7.20 16.36 6.94
N ARG A 13 -6.52 15.38 7.58
CA ARG A 13 -6.50 13.97 7.17
C ARG A 13 -7.11 13.10 8.28
N PRO A 14 -8.42 12.81 8.23
CA PRO A 14 -9.06 11.97 9.25
C PRO A 14 -8.59 10.51 9.12
N THR A 15 -8.69 9.76 10.21
CA THR A 15 -8.42 8.32 10.22
C THR A 15 -9.39 7.60 9.26
N VAL A 16 -8.83 6.84 8.32
CA VAL A 16 -9.61 5.99 7.41
C VAL A 16 -9.84 4.63 8.06
N THR A 17 -11.07 4.14 8.06
CA THR A 17 -11.45 2.83 8.60
C THR A 17 -12.18 2.00 7.55
N ALA A 18 -12.07 0.67 7.66
CA ALA A 18 -12.74 -0.27 6.77
C ALA A 18 -13.10 -1.56 7.50
N ARG A 19 -14.16 -2.25 7.04
CA ARG A 19 -14.64 -3.52 7.65
C ARG A 19 -14.03 -4.77 7.02
N HIS A 20 -13.77 -4.74 5.71
CA HIS A 20 -13.41 -5.93 4.94
C HIS A 20 -11.97 -5.93 4.43
N GLY A 21 -11.29 -4.78 4.47
CA GLY A 21 -9.91 -4.66 4.00
C GLY A 21 -9.52 -3.20 3.83
N LEU A 22 -8.24 -2.90 4.01
CA LEU A 22 -7.66 -1.57 3.87
C LEU A 22 -6.28 -1.70 3.23
N VAL A 23 -5.97 -0.81 2.28
CA VAL A 23 -4.68 -0.77 1.59
C VAL A 23 -4.11 0.63 1.71
N CYS A 24 -2.85 0.74 2.13
CA CYS A 24 -2.08 1.97 2.17
C CYS A 24 -0.81 1.79 1.35
N ALA A 25 -0.46 2.79 0.54
CA ALA A 25 0.76 2.80 -0.27
C ALA A 25 1.28 4.24 -0.44
N GLY A 26 2.55 4.38 -0.84
CA GLY A 26 3.18 5.68 -1.14
C GLY A 26 2.53 6.42 -2.31
N HIS A 27 1.92 5.67 -3.23
CA HIS A 27 1.23 6.22 -4.39
C HIS A 27 -0.27 5.82 -4.43
N PRO A 28 -1.21 6.75 -4.70
CA PRO A 28 -2.65 6.44 -4.73
C PRO A 28 -3.04 5.33 -5.71
N LEU A 29 -2.44 5.31 -6.91
CA LEU A 29 -2.69 4.24 -7.90
C LEU A 29 -2.19 2.87 -7.43
N ALA A 30 -1.13 2.81 -6.62
CA ALA A 30 -0.67 1.55 -6.05
C ALA A 30 -1.64 1.05 -4.97
N ALA A 31 -2.13 1.95 -4.11
CA ALA A 31 -3.17 1.60 -3.14
C ALA A 31 -4.46 1.12 -3.82
N GLN A 32 -4.83 1.75 -4.94
CA GLN A 32 -5.98 1.34 -5.75
C GLN A 32 -5.78 -0.06 -6.38
N ALA A 33 -4.58 -0.38 -6.87
CA ALA A 33 -4.27 -1.70 -7.42
C ALA A 33 -4.44 -2.81 -6.37
N GLY A 34 -3.92 -2.61 -5.15
CA GLY A 34 -4.12 -3.55 -4.05
C GLY A 34 -5.59 -3.69 -3.66
N LEU A 35 -6.32 -2.57 -3.57
CA LEU A 35 -7.75 -2.58 -3.26
C LEU A 35 -8.55 -3.32 -4.33
N TRP A 36 -8.18 -3.18 -5.60
CA TRP A 36 -8.83 -3.88 -6.70
C TRP A 36 -8.72 -5.40 -6.54
N LEU A 37 -7.55 -5.94 -6.16
CA LEU A 37 -7.42 -7.38 -5.90
C LEU A 37 -8.22 -7.85 -4.68
N LEU A 38 -8.28 -7.06 -3.60
CA LEU A 38 -9.17 -7.38 -2.48
C LEU A 38 -10.63 -7.44 -2.92
N GLN A 39 -11.07 -6.52 -3.78
CA GLN A 39 -12.43 -6.50 -4.33
C GLN A 39 -12.72 -7.70 -5.25
N GLN A 40 -11.70 -8.27 -5.90
CA GLN A 40 -11.82 -9.50 -6.69
C GLN A 40 -11.80 -10.78 -5.84
N GLY A 41 -11.79 -10.67 -4.50
CA GLY A 41 -11.73 -11.82 -3.59
C GLY A 41 -10.32 -12.32 -3.32
N GLY A 42 -9.29 -11.57 -3.73
CA GLY A 42 -7.90 -11.83 -3.36
C GLY A 42 -7.64 -11.62 -1.86
N ASN A 43 -6.59 -12.26 -1.36
CA ASN A 43 -6.16 -12.13 0.03
C ASN A 43 -5.19 -10.93 0.23
N VAL A 44 -4.72 -10.75 1.47
CA VAL A 44 -3.80 -9.64 1.82
C VAL A 44 -2.44 -9.73 1.11
N VAL A 45 -1.97 -10.93 0.77
CA VAL A 45 -0.72 -11.16 0.04
C VAL A 45 -0.90 -10.77 -1.42
N ASP A 46 -2.01 -11.16 -2.05
CA ASP A 46 -2.33 -10.76 -3.42
C ASP A 46 -2.36 -9.22 -3.54
N ALA A 47 -3.05 -8.56 -2.60
CA ALA A 47 -3.12 -7.11 -2.53
C ALA A 47 -1.73 -6.46 -2.36
N ALA A 48 -0.87 -7.03 -1.51
CA ALA A 48 0.49 -6.53 -1.31
C ALA A 48 1.35 -6.68 -2.58
N LEU A 49 1.23 -7.79 -3.30
CA LEU A 49 1.92 -8.01 -4.58
C LEU A 49 1.44 -7.05 -5.66
N ALA A 50 0.14 -6.76 -5.74
CA ALA A 50 -0.39 -5.74 -6.66
C ALA A 50 0.14 -4.34 -6.33
N VAL A 51 0.23 -3.97 -5.05
CA VAL A 51 0.83 -2.71 -4.62
C VAL A 51 2.30 -2.67 -5.05
N ALA A 52 3.09 -3.70 -4.74
CA ALA A 52 4.50 -3.76 -5.10
C ALA A 52 4.72 -3.65 -6.61
N ALA A 53 3.97 -4.41 -7.40
CA ALA A 53 4.02 -4.37 -8.85
C ALA A 53 3.65 -2.98 -9.40
N ALA A 54 2.60 -2.35 -8.88
CA ALA A 54 2.20 -1.01 -9.30
C ALA A 54 3.26 0.04 -8.95
N LEU A 55 3.86 -0.03 -7.76
CA LEU A 55 4.92 0.90 -7.31
C LEU A 55 6.12 0.90 -8.26
N THR A 56 6.46 -0.24 -8.86
CA THR A 56 7.55 -0.31 -9.85
C THR A 56 7.34 0.60 -11.06
N VAL A 57 6.08 0.98 -11.34
CA VAL A 57 5.71 1.86 -12.46
C VAL A 57 5.41 3.27 -11.98
N VAL A 58 4.62 3.41 -10.92
CA VAL A 58 4.10 4.73 -10.48
C VAL A 58 5.03 5.45 -9.51
N GLU A 59 5.94 4.73 -8.87
CA GLU A 59 6.93 5.26 -7.92
C GLU A 59 8.32 4.61 -8.13
N PRO A 60 8.86 4.61 -9.37
CA PRO A 60 10.01 3.77 -9.76
C PRO A 60 11.34 4.15 -9.11
N HIS A 61 11.42 5.35 -8.52
CA HIS A 61 12.62 5.87 -7.87
C HIS A 61 12.75 5.41 -6.40
N MET A 62 11.73 4.74 -5.86
CA MET A 62 11.70 4.29 -4.45
C MET A 62 11.80 2.77 -4.31
N SER A 63 11.08 2.01 -5.15
CA SER A 63 11.09 0.54 -5.14
C SER A 63 10.85 -0.01 -6.54
N GLY A 64 11.38 -1.21 -6.82
CA GLY A 64 11.29 -1.80 -8.15
C GLY A 64 11.81 -3.24 -8.20
N ILE A 65 11.56 -3.89 -9.34
CA ILE A 65 11.94 -5.29 -9.59
C ILE A 65 13.45 -5.57 -9.53
N GLY A 66 14.29 -4.54 -9.61
CA GLY A 66 15.75 -4.66 -9.55
C GLY A 66 16.34 -4.51 -8.15
N GLY A 67 15.51 -4.33 -7.11
CA GLY A 67 15.93 -4.23 -5.71
C GLY A 67 15.74 -5.52 -4.93
N ASP A 68 15.63 -5.39 -3.61
CA ASP A 68 15.24 -6.43 -2.66
C ASP A 68 13.91 -6.08 -1.98
N GLY A 69 13.41 -6.95 -1.10
CA GLY A 69 12.20 -6.65 -0.37
C GLY A 69 11.94 -7.54 0.84
N PHE A 70 11.20 -6.98 1.80
CA PHE A 70 10.70 -7.70 2.96
C PHE A 70 9.17 -7.70 2.97
N LEU A 71 8.58 -8.87 3.14
CA LEU A 71 7.15 -9.02 3.33
C LEU A 71 6.90 -9.67 4.70
N MET A 72 6.22 -8.95 5.58
CA MET A 72 5.78 -9.44 6.88
C MET A 72 4.28 -9.70 6.85
N VAL A 73 3.87 -10.94 7.17
CA VAL A 73 2.47 -11.37 7.14
C VAL A 73 2.12 -12.02 8.47
N TYR A 74 1.03 -11.56 9.07
CA TYR A 74 0.44 -12.22 10.22
C TYR A 74 -0.54 -13.31 9.76
N HIS A 75 -0.29 -14.54 10.18
CA HIS A 75 -1.17 -15.67 9.92
C HIS A 75 -2.11 -15.87 11.11
N GLN A 76 -3.36 -15.45 10.95
CA GLN A 76 -4.37 -15.55 12.01
C GLN A 76 -4.59 -16.99 12.49
N ALA A 77 -4.57 -17.97 11.57
CA ALA A 77 -4.84 -19.37 11.90
C ALA A 77 -3.81 -19.98 12.86
N SER A 78 -2.53 -19.61 12.73
CA SER A 78 -1.44 -20.09 13.57
C SER A 78 -1.06 -19.12 14.69
N GLY A 79 -1.52 -17.86 14.62
CA GLY A 79 -1.10 -16.80 15.54
C GLY A 79 0.36 -16.38 15.37
N THR A 80 0.97 -16.69 14.23
CA THR A 80 2.40 -16.45 13.97
C THR A 80 2.61 -15.37 12.92
N VAL A 81 3.78 -14.73 12.97
CA VAL A 81 4.24 -13.79 11.94
C VAL A 81 5.25 -14.52 11.05
N ALA A 82 5.03 -14.49 9.74
CA ALA A 82 5.99 -14.92 8.74
C ALA A 82 6.69 -13.69 8.14
N VAL A 83 7.99 -13.81 7.89
CA VAL A 83 8.77 -12.79 7.19
C VAL A 83 9.46 -13.44 6.00
N VAL A 84 9.22 -12.87 4.81
CA VAL A 84 9.90 -13.26 3.57
C VAL A 84 10.94 -12.19 3.27
N ASN A 85 12.18 -12.62 3.02
CA ASN A 85 13.28 -11.81 2.53
C ASN A 85 13.60 -12.28 1.12
N ALA A 86 13.49 -11.39 0.13
CA ALA A 86 13.65 -11.67 -1.29
C ALA A 86 14.89 -10.96 -1.85
#